data_AF-A0A380W4Y3-F1
#
_entry.id   AF-A0A380W4Y3-F1
#
_cell.length_a   1.000
_cell.length_b   1.000
_cell.length_c   1.000
_cell.angle_alpha   90.00
_cell.angle_beta   90.00
_cell.angle_gamma   90.00
#
_symmetry.space_group_name_H-M   'P 1'
#
loop_
_entity.id
_entity.type
_entity.pdbx_description
1 polymer ?
#
loop_
_entity_poly.entity_id
_entity_poly.type
_entity_poly.pdbx_seq_one_letter_code
_entity_poly.pdbx_strand_id
1 'polypeptide(L)'
;MKPRIPRLRLSSLSGAEIFPLAVPGESRVCNPSIAISDRGVFCIIRAVNYDLDRNGRVLIQPPEGFQSSNWFAELDSNLCITRLDPIDDSAVGIDRQHWNRLEDCRLFRWKNDWWFTATWVLHDGPVACQIALCRLQGSKVVEWHLLPSPIGAQAEKNWMPCVEGEYLKWIYWLDPMQVLTHRDDGLFYERLARCGRLDEWAGSSALVRYRGHWLCVVHAKRTAGRNVVYAHRFVELDDDFTITRISPRLTLEGEEIEFCGGLCLTGEQAILSYGVWDRHARIMRVDLSEIEAMLRPYRLPQPLAVAISDFRRMIRPWLRHRWLRQPGKQLRAIGARLRGRFGPLGIVGLGDIAISAAQYADLAMQLTRQCISLTA
;
A
#
# COMPACT_ATOMS: atom_id res chain seq x y z
N MET A 1 22.03 5.25 0.58
CA MET A 1 21.44 5.09 1.92
C MET A 1 20.56 3.86 1.90
N LYS A 2 20.67 2.97 2.91
CA LYS A 2 19.73 1.85 3.11
C LYS A 2 18.31 2.42 3.35
N PRO A 3 17.24 1.72 2.96
CA PRO A 3 15.90 2.15 3.35
C PRO A 3 15.89 2.05 4.87
N ARG A 4 15.68 3.18 5.55
CA ARG A 4 15.54 3.12 7.01
C ARG A 4 14.17 2.51 7.26
N ILE A 5 14.18 1.25 7.67
CA ILE A 5 13.03 0.61 8.30
C ILE A 5 12.53 1.57 9.38
N PRO A 6 11.22 1.90 9.40
CA PRO A 6 10.64 2.64 10.50
C PRO A 6 11.13 2.11 11.86
N ARG A 7 11.44 3.02 12.79
CA ARG A 7 11.88 2.61 14.13
C ARG A 7 10.74 2.07 14.97
N LEU A 8 9.53 2.61 14.76
CA LEU A 8 8.32 2.15 15.43
C LEU A 8 7.87 0.81 14.84
N ARG A 9 7.75 -0.20 15.69
CA ARG A 9 7.23 -1.53 15.34
C ARG A 9 5.96 -1.76 16.13
N LEU A 10 4.86 -2.06 15.45
CA LEU A 10 3.57 -2.28 16.11
C LEU A 10 3.63 -3.45 17.10
N SER A 11 4.33 -4.52 16.74
CA SER A 11 4.56 -5.69 17.59
C SER A 11 5.38 -5.44 18.86
N SER A 12 6.00 -4.26 18.99
CA SER A 12 6.78 -3.88 20.17
C SER A 12 5.99 -3.06 21.19
N LEU A 13 4.72 -2.73 20.89
CA LEU A 13 3.86 -2.05 21.84
C LEU A 13 3.46 -2.98 22.99
N SER A 14 3.22 -2.39 24.16
CA SER A 14 2.72 -3.13 25.32
C SER A 14 1.42 -3.85 24.95
N GLY A 15 1.30 -5.13 25.33
CA GLY A 15 0.09 -5.92 25.07
C GLY A 15 -0.11 -6.38 23.62
N ALA A 16 0.81 -6.07 22.71
CA ALA A 16 0.72 -6.57 21.33
C ALA A 16 0.95 -8.09 21.28
N GLU A 17 0.03 -8.83 20.69
CA GLU A 17 0.08 -10.28 20.55
C GLU A 17 -0.04 -10.69 19.08
N ILE A 18 0.75 -11.67 18.64
CA ILE A 18 0.78 -12.15 17.25
C ILE A 18 0.33 -13.60 17.20
N PHE A 19 -0.63 -13.86 16.31
CA PHE A 19 -1.22 -15.16 16.06
C PHE A 19 -0.87 -15.59 14.62
N PRO A 20 0.02 -16.57 14.42
CA PRO A 20 0.32 -17.07 13.09
C PRO A 20 -0.88 -17.85 12.53
N LEU A 21 -1.18 -17.64 11.25
CA LEU A 21 -2.19 -18.39 10.52
C LEU A 21 -1.52 -19.45 9.65
N ALA A 22 -2.13 -20.62 9.57
CA ALA A 22 -1.67 -21.73 8.74
C ALA A 22 -2.85 -22.35 8.00
N VAL A 23 -2.57 -22.90 6.81
CA VAL A 23 -3.51 -23.67 6.01
C VAL A 23 -2.88 -25.04 5.75
N PRO A 24 -3.52 -26.15 6.12
CA PRO A 24 -2.98 -27.49 5.88
C PRO A 24 -2.66 -27.73 4.41
N GLY A 25 -1.46 -28.22 4.13
CA GLY A 25 -0.97 -28.47 2.76
C GLY A 25 -0.37 -27.25 2.05
N GLU A 26 -0.54 -26.04 2.58
CA GLU A 26 0.00 -24.81 2.00
C GLU A 26 1.24 -24.33 2.77
N SER A 27 2.36 -24.18 2.06
CA SER A 27 3.65 -23.80 2.68
C SER A 27 3.90 -22.27 2.69
N ARG A 28 3.10 -21.51 1.94
CA ARG A 28 3.25 -20.06 1.77
C ARG A 28 1.87 -19.42 1.77
N VAL A 29 1.41 -19.10 2.97
CA VAL A 29 0.15 -18.37 3.18
C VAL A 29 0.46 -16.90 3.47
N CYS A 30 -0.31 -15.98 2.92
CA CYS A 30 0.00 -14.56 3.01
C CYS A 30 -1.25 -13.67 2.93
N ASN A 31 -1.00 -12.38 3.12
CA ASN A 31 -1.91 -11.27 2.90
C ASN A 31 -3.37 -11.51 3.32
N PRO A 32 -3.61 -12.02 4.55
CA PRO A 32 -4.97 -12.26 5.00
C PRO A 32 -5.74 -10.95 5.15
N SER A 33 -7.05 -11.01 4.93
CA SER A 33 -8.00 -9.93 5.24
C SER A 33 -9.04 -10.41 6.25
N ILE A 34 -9.55 -9.50 7.07
CA ILE A 34 -10.48 -9.82 8.16
C ILE A 34 -11.67 -8.88 8.19
N ALA A 35 -12.79 -9.38 8.70
CA ALA A 35 -13.99 -8.62 9.03
C ALA A 35 -14.65 -9.18 10.30
N ILE A 36 -15.23 -8.32 11.13
CA ILE A 36 -15.96 -8.74 12.34
C ILE A 36 -17.25 -9.42 11.94
N SER A 37 -17.52 -10.57 12.55
CA SER A 37 -18.77 -11.29 12.45
C SER A 37 -19.46 -11.39 13.81
N ASP A 38 -20.69 -11.90 13.79
CA ASP A 38 -21.48 -12.28 14.96
C ASP A 38 -20.87 -13.43 15.77
N ARG A 39 -19.94 -14.19 15.17
CA ARG A 39 -19.30 -15.37 15.77
C ARG A 39 -17.81 -15.17 16.06
N GLY A 40 -17.30 -13.95 15.94
CA GLY A 40 -15.89 -13.61 16.13
C GLY A 40 -15.34 -12.82 14.94
N VAL A 41 -14.31 -13.36 14.29
CA VAL A 41 -13.68 -12.72 13.13
C VAL A 41 -13.70 -13.68 11.96
N PHE A 42 -14.16 -13.23 10.80
CA PHE A 42 -13.98 -13.97 9.55
C PHE A 42 -12.72 -13.48 8.85
N CYS A 43 -12.05 -14.39 8.16
CA CYS A 43 -10.77 -14.14 7.51
C CYS A 43 -10.73 -14.80 6.12
N ILE A 44 -10.12 -14.12 5.15
CA ILE A 44 -9.68 -14.74 3.91
C ILE A 44 -8.15 -14.79 3.92
N ILE A 45 -7.59 -15.99 3.81
CA ILE A 45 -6.15 -16.27 3.78
C ILE A 45 -5.75 -16.64 2.35
N ARG A 46 -4.75 -15.95 1.78
CA ARG A 46 -4.22 -16.27 0.46
C ARG A 46 -3.10 -17.30 0.57
N ALA A 47 -2.97 -18.21 -0.38
CA ALA A 47 -1.79 -19.05 -0.55
C ALA A 47 -1.19 -18.88 -1.95
N VAL A 48 0.14 -18.99 -2.04
CA VAL A 48 0.92 -18.76 -3.28
C VAL A 48 2.00 -19.82 -3.46
N ASN A 49 2.50 -19.97 -4.69
CA ASN A 49 3.54 -20.95 -5.04
C ASN A 49 4.93 -20.35 -5.32
N TYR A 50 5.20 -19.12 -4.87
CA TYR A 50 6.47 -18.42 -5.12
C TYR A 50 7.10 -17.84 -3.84
N ASP A 51 8.40 -17.57 -3.90
CA ASP A 51 9.12 -16.82 -2.86
C ASP A 51 9.62 -15.48 -3.41
N LEU A 52 9.72 -14.47 -2.53
CA LEU A 52 10.24 -13.16 -2.87
C LEU A 52 11.71 -12.98 -2.44
N ASP A 53 12.45 -12.23 -3.26
CA ASP A 53 13.75 -11.68 -2.90
C ASP A 53 13.58 -10.37 -2.10
N ARG A 54 14.69 -9.84 -1.56
CA ARG A 54 14.70 -8.57 -0.80
C ARG A 54 14.27 -7.34 -1.62
N ASN A 55 14.17 -7.47 -2.94
CA ASN A 55 13.71 -6.43 -3.85
C ASN A 55 12.20 -6.55 -4.12
N GLY A 56 11.53 -7.53 -3.50
CA GLY A 56 10.13 -7.87 -3.72
C GLY A 56 9.89 -8.48 -5.10
N ARG A 57 10.89 -9.18 -5.65
CA ARG A 57 10.78 -9.90 -6.93
C ARG A 57 10.67 -11.38 -6.65
N VAL A 58 9.91 -12.09 -7.47
CA VAL A 58 9.86 -13.55 -7.45
C VAL A 58 11.27 -14.12 -7.67
N LEU A 59 11.73 -14.97 -6.76
CA LEU A 59 13.06 -15.60 -6.80
C LEU A 59 13.19 -16.57 -7.98
N ILE A 60 12.20 -17.46 -8.11
CA ILE A 60 12.12 -18.48 -9.15
C ILE A 60 10.68 -18.48 -9.64
N GLN A 61 10.47 -18.33 -10.95
CA GLN A 61 9.14 -18.46 -11.52
C GLN A 61 8.70 -19.92 -11.39
N PRO A 62 7.51 -20.19 -10.85
CA PRO A 62 7.01 -21.55 -10.75
C PRO A 62 6.79 -22.13 -12.16
N PRO A 63 7.24 -23.36 -12.44
CA PRO A 63 7.10 -23.98 -13.77
C PRO A 63 5.64 -24.17 -14.18
N GLU A 64 4.73 -24.34 -13.22
CA GLU A 64 3.28 -24.43 -13.40
C GLU A 64 2.58 -23.06 -13.55
N GLY A 65 3.33 -21.96 -13.56
CA GLY A 65 2.81 -20.60 -13.57
C GLY A 65 2.43 -20.08 -12.18
N PHE A 66 2.08 -18.80 -12.08
CA PHE A 66 1.69 -18.19 -10.81
C PHE A 66 0.33 -18.71 -10.34
N GLN A 67 0.30 -19.26 -9.12
CA GLN A 67 -0.92 -19.72 -8.48
C GLN A 67 -1.27 -18.82 -7.30
N SER A 68 -2.57 -18.62 -7.11
CA SER A 68 -3.13 -17.92 -5.96
C SER A 68 -4.44 -18.58 -5.59
N SER A 69 -4.49 -19.26 -4.45
CA SER A 69 -5.71 -19.81 -3.87
C SER A 69 -6.12 -18.96 -2.65
N ASN A 70 -7.41 -18.95 -2.32
CA ASN A 70 -7.94 -18.22 -1.19
C ASN A 70 -8.74 -19.16 -0.30
N TRP A 71 -8.63 -19.00 1.01
CA TRP A 71 -9.25 -19.84 2.02
C TRP A 71 -10.08 -18.99 2.96
N PHE A 72 -11.32 -19.40 3.21
CA PHE A 72 -12.20 -18.76 4.17
C PHE A 72 -12.03 -19.41 5.54
N ALA A 73 -11.75 -18.60 6.56
CA ALA A 73 -11.59 -19.03 7.94
C ALA A 73 -12.56 -18.31 8.86
N GLU A 74 -13.11 -19.06 9.82
CA GLU A 74 -13.82 -18.50 10.98
C GLU A 74 -12.90 -18.57 12.20
N LEU A 75 -12.75 -17.45 12.89
CA LEU A 75 -11.92 -17.32 14.08
C LEU A 75 -12.79 -16.97 15.29
N ASP A 76 -12.52 -17.61 16.42
CA ASP A 76 -13.17 -17.29 17.69
C ASP A 76 -12.62 -16.00 18.31
N SER A 77 -13.10 -15.67 19.51
CA SER A 77 -12.64 -14.48 20.26
C SER A 77 -11.17 -14.52 20.69
N ASN A 78 -10.55 -15.70 20.68
CA ASN A 78 -9.13 -15.90 20.96
C ASN A 78 -8.30 -15.91 19.67
N LEU A 79 -8.93 -15.63 18.53
CA LEU A 79 -8.30 -15.62 17.21
C LEU A 79 -7.78 -17.00 16.81
N CYS A 80 -8.36 -18.06 17.36
CA CYS A 80 -8.11 -19.43 16.94
C CYS A 80 -9.03 -19.80 15.76
N ILE A 81 -8.47 -20.46 14.73
CA ILE A 81 -9.25 -20.96 13.59
C ILE A 81 -10.17 -22.08 14.08
N THR A 82 -11.47 -21.89 13.95
CA THR A 82 -12.50 -22.89 14.29
C THR A 82 -13.06 -23.59 13.06
N ARG A 83 -12.98 -22.94 11.89
CA ARG A 83 -13.35 -23.48 10.59
C ARG A 83 -12.42 -22.93 9.52
N LEU A 84 -12.08 -23.77 8.54
CA LEU A 84 -11.23 -23.40 7.41
C LEU A 84 -11.66 -24.18 6.17
N ASP A 85 -12.09 -23.46 5.14
CA ASP A 85 -12.53 -24.04 3.88
C ASP A 85 -11.86 -23.33 2.70
N PRO A 86 -11.47 -24.04 1.63
CA PRO A 86 -11.05 -23.38 0.41
C PRO A 86 -12.22 -22.57 -0.18
N ILE A 87 -11.91 -21.40 -0.75
CA ILE A 87 -12.91 -20.61 -1.45
C ILE A 87 -13.13 -21.21 -2.84
N ASP A 88 -14.36 -21.66 -3.11
CA ASP A 88 -14.79 -22.04 -4.44
C ASP A 88 -15.10 -20.76 -5.23
N ASP A 89 -14.13 -20.30 -6.01
CA ASP A 89 -14.25 -19.14 -6.89
C ASP A 89 -14.57 -19.53 -8.34
N SER A 90 -14.99 -20.78 -8.61
CA SER A 90 -15.17 -21.30 -9.99
C SER A 90 -16.16 -20.48 -10.84
N ALA A 91 -17.05 -19.72 -10.20
CA ALA A 91 -18.01 -18.82 -10.85
C ALA A 91 -17.37 -17.53 -11.41
N VAL A 92 -16.15 -17.18 -10.98
CA VAL A 92 -15.47 -15.93 -11.34
C VAL A 92 -14.78 -16.07 -12.69
N GLY A 93 -15.17 -15.24 -13.66
CA GLY A 93 -14.65 -15.23 -15.02
C GLY A 93 -15.34 -16.26 -15.92
N ILE A 94 -15.90 -15.80 -17.05
CA ILE A 94 -16.64 -16.67 -17.99
C ILE A 94 -15.68 -17.58 -18.80
N ASP A 95 -14.41 -17.18 -18.96
CA ASP A 95 -13.36 -17.92 -19.69
C ASP A 95 -12.04 -17.93 -18.91
N ARG A 96 -12.02 -18.56 -17.72
CA ARG A 96 -10.82 -18.58 -16.87
C ARG A 96 -9.64 -19.22 -17.59
N GLN A 97 -8.67 -18.40 -17.96
CA GLN A 97 -7.34 -18.83 -18.32
C GLN A 97 -6.59 -19.24 -17.04
N HIS A 98 -5.58 -20.09 -17.17
CA HIS A 98 -4.82 -20.58 -16.01
C HIS A 98 -4.08 -19.47 -15.22
N TRP A 99 -3.83 -18.32 -15.83
CA TRP A 99 -3.25 -17.15 -15.15
C TRP A 99 -4.29 -16.27 -14.44
N ASN A 100 -5.59 -16.45 -14.71
CA ASN A 100 -6.64 -15.67 -14.07
C ASN A 100 -6.81 -16.09 -12.62
N ARG A 101 -6.52 -15.15 -11.71
CA ARG A 101 -6.47 -15.40 -10.28
C ARG A 101 -6.89 -14.19 -9.47
N LEU A 102 -7.47 -14.47 -8.31
CA LEU A 102 -7.82 -13.47 -7.29
C LEU A 102 -6.65 -13.32 -6.32
N GLU A 103 -6.13 -12.10 -6.21
CA GLU A 103 -5.03 -11.75 -5.30
C GLU A 103 -5.49 -10.73 -4.25
N ASP A 104 -4.91 -10.83 -3.05
CA ASP A 104 -5.01 -9.86 -1.96
C ASP A 104 -6.45 -9.42 -1.67
N CYS A 105 -7.30 -10.38 -1.29
CA CYS A 105 -8.70 -10.15 -0.97
C CYS A 105 -8.89 -9.10 0.15
N ARG A 106 -10.06 -8.48 0.19
CA ARG A 106 -10.55 -7.59 1.24
C ARG A 106 -11.96 -7.98 1.62
N LEU A 107 -12.10 -8.76 2.69
CA LEU A 107 -13.39 -9.18 3.22
C LEU A 107 -14.13 -8.03 3.90
N PHE A 108 -15.44 -7.92 3.66
CA PHE A 108 -16.34 -7.00 4.34
C PHE A 108 -17.78 -7.52 4.31
N ARG A 109 -18.66 -6.94 5.13
CA ARG A 109 -20.10 -7.21 5.12
C ARG A 109 -20.82 -6.07 4.41
N TRP A 110 -21.71 -6.36 3.47
CA TRP A 110 -22.56 -5.38 2.78
C TRP A 110 -23.94 -5.98 2.47
N LYS A 111 -25.01 -5.22 2.76
CA LYS A 111 -26.41 -5.66 2.62
C LYS A 111 -26.72 -7.01 3.27
N ASN A 112 -26.19 -7.23 4.48
CA ASN A 112 -26.26 -8.49 5.22
C ASN A 112 -25.58 -9.71 4.56
N ASP A 113 -24.86 -9.54 3.46
CA ASP A 113 -24.09 -10.60 2.83
C ASP A 113 -22.58 -10.40 3.02
N TRP A 114 -21.84 -11.49 2.91
CA TRP A 114 -20.37 -11.45 2.92
C TRP A 114 -19.85 -11.20 1.53
N TRP A 115 -19.01 -10.19 1.40
CA TRP A 115 -18.39 -9.81 0.14
C TRP A 115 -16.89 -9.69 0.32
N PHE A 116 -16.15 -9.83 -0.77
CA PHE A 116 -14.78 -9.36 -0.81
C PHE A 116 -14.48 -8.69 -2.14
N THR A 117 -13.55 -7.74 -2.10
CA THR A 117 -12.86 -7.29 -3.31
C THR A 117 -11.50 -7.94 -3.43
N ALA A 118 -11.07 -8.28 -4.63
CA ALA A 118 -9.73 -8.81 -4.89
C ALA A 118 -9.16 -8.22 -6.18
N THR A 119 -7.84 -8.21 -6.30
CA THR A 119 -7.19 -7.93 -7.58
C THR A 119 -7.42 -9.13 -8.50
N TRP A 120 -8.10 -8.91 -9.61
CA TRP A 120 -8.30 -9.91 -10.65
C TRP A 120 -7.26 -9.73 -11.76
N VAL A 121 -6.35 -10.70 -11.88
CA VAL A 121 -5.31 -10.67 -12.91
C VAL A 121 -5.90 -11.10 -14.24
N LEU A 122 -5.88 -10.20 -15.22
CA LEU A 122 -6.36 -10.45 -16.59
C LEU A 122 -5.25 -11.01 -17.48
N HIS A 123 -4.01 -10.54 -17.27
CA HIS A 123 -2.85 -10.93 -18.06
C HIS A 123 -1.55 -10.73 -17.26
N ASP A 124 -0.54 -11.60 -17.45
CA ASP A 124 0.73 -11.56 -16.71
C ASP A 124 1.87 -10.81 -17.44
N GLY A 125 1.75 -10.50 -18.75
CA GLY A 125 2.86 -9.90 -19.50
C GLY A 125 2.46 -8.97 -20.66
N PRO A 126 2.35 -7.64 -20.46
CA PRO A 126 2.51 -6.88 -19.22
C PRO A 126 1.32 -7.06 -18.28
N VAL A 127 1.56 -6.98 -16.96
CA VAL A 127 0.50 -7.21 -15.96
C VAL A 127 -0.67 -6.25 -16.16
N ALA A 128 -1.84 -6.81 -16.42
CA ALA A 128 -3.10 -6.08 -16.46
C ALA A 128 -4.04 -6.66 -15.41
N CYS A 129 -4.60 -5.82 -14.56
CA CYS A 129 -5.52 -6.26 -13.52
C CYS A 129 -6.58 -5.22 -13.23
N GLN A 130 -7.75 -5.72 -12.83
CA GLN A 130 -8.92 -4.96 -12.40
C GLN A 130 -9.33 -5.43 -11.01
N ILE A 131 -10.38 -4.83 -10.42
CA ILE A 131 -10.92 -5.31 -9.15
C ILE A 131 -12.11 -6.21 -9.42
N ALA A 132 -12.15 -7.40 -8.81
CA ALA A 132 -13.36 -8.21 -8.75
C ALA A 132 -14.07 -7.94 -7.42
N LEU A 133 -15.38 -7.73 -7.46
CA LEU A 133 -16.28 -7.72 -6.30
C LEU A 133 -17.04 -9.05 -6.27
N CYS A 134 -16.88 -9.83 -5.21
CA CYS A 134 -17.41 -11.19 -5.12
C CYS A 134 -18.28 -11.35 -3.87
N ARG A 135 -19.47 -11.94 -4.00
CA ARG A 135 -20.33 -12.33 -2.87
C ARG A 135 -20.11 -13.79 -2.50
N LEU A 136 -20.01 -14.05 -1.21
CA LEU A 136 -19.83 -15.38 -0.62
C LEU A 136 -21.16 -15.92 -0.06
N GLN A 137 -21.41 -17.20 -0.33
CA GLN A 137 -22.34 -18.03 0.44
C GLN A 137 -21.55 -19.19 1.06
N GLY A 138 -21.27 -19.09 2.37
CA GLY A 138 -20.25 -19.93 2.98
C GLY A 138 -18.88 -19.63 2.38
N SER A 139 -18.18 -20.65 1.89
CA SER A 139 -16.91 -20.50 1.18
C SER A 139 -17.05 -20.44 -0.35
N LYS A 140 -18.27 -20.39 -0.89
CA LYS A 140 -18.50 -20.36 -2.34
C LYS A 140 -18.79 -18.96 -2.85
N VAL A 141 -18.13 -18.55 -3.94
CA VAL A 141 -18.50 -17.35 -4.68
C VAL A 141 -19.76 -17.64 -5.50
N VAL A 142 -20.83 -16.91 -5.21
CA VAL A 142 -22.16 -17.10 -5.84
C VAL A 142 -22.56 -15.94 -6.75
N GLU A 143 -21.84 -14.83 -6.67
CA GLU A 143 -22.04 -13.65 -7.49
C GLU A 143 -20.72 -12.90 -7.60
N TRP A 144 -20.43 -12.34 -8.77
CA TRP A 144 -19.25 -11.51 -8.96
C TRP A 144 -19.47 -10.44 -10.02
N HIS A 145 -18.74 -9.33 -9.87
CA HIS A 145 -18.73 -8.20 -10.78
C HIS A 145 -17.29 -7.76 -11.04
N LEU A 146 -16.94 -7.54 -12.30
CA LEU A 146 -15.68 -6.93 -12.66
C LEU A 146 -15.81 -5.41 -12.58
N LEU A 147 -14.97 -4.78 -11.76
CA LEU A 147 -14.91 -3.34 -11.58
C LEU A 147 -13.72 -2.80 -12.37
N PRO A 148 -13.96 -2.16 -13.54
CA PRO A 148 -12.89 -1.63 -14.37
C PRO A 148 -12.24 -0.40 -13.73
N SER A 149 -11.07 -0.02 -14.25
CA SER A 149 -10.42 1.21 -13.84
C SER A 149 -11.31 2.43 -14.12
N PRO A 150 -11.56 3.31 -13.13
CA PRO A 150 -12.30 4.54 -13.34
C PRO A 150 -11.54 5.55 -14.23
N ILE A 151 -10.22 5.36 -14.40
CA ILE A 151 -9.33 6.28 -15.12
C ILE A 151 -8.54 5.59 -16.23
N GLY A 152 -8.91 4.36 -16.61
CA GLY A 152 -8.21 3.59 -17.65
C GLY A 152 -6.80 3.11 -17.27
N ALA A 153 -6.48 3.01 -15.97
CA ALA A 153 -5.23 2.45 -15.50
C ALA A 153 -5.13 0.96 -15.84
N GLN A 154 -3.91 0.53 -16.20
CA GLN A 154 -3.64 -0.86 -16.59
C GLN A 154 -3.73 -1.84 -15.42
N ALA A 155 -3.42 -1.39 -14.21
CA ALA A 155 -3.31 -2.23 -13.03
C ALA A 155 -4.03 -1.60 -11.84
N GLU A 156 -5.22 -2.11 -11.54
CA GLU A 156 -5.99 -1.74 -10.36
C GLU A 156 -5.67 -2.67 -9.19
N LYS A 157 -5.29 -2.06 -8.06
CA LYS A 157 -4.98 -2.73 -6.81
C LYS A 157 -5.33 -1.82 -5.63
N ASN A 158 -5.40 -2.38 -4.43
CA ASN A 158 -5.41 -1.62 -3.17
C ASN A 158 -6.61 -0.67 -2.94
N TRP A 159 -7.73 -0.88 -3.62
CA TRP A 159 -8.97 -0.16 -3.30
C TRP A 159 -9.42 -0.54 -1.89
N MET A 160 -9.68 0.45 -1.03
CA MET A 160 -10.01 0.21 0.37
C MET A 160 -11.52 0.25 0.57
N PRO A 161 -12.18 -0.88 0.88
CA PRO A 161 -13.62 -0.88 1.12
C PRO A 161 -13.98 0.02 2.31
N CYS A 162 -15.06 0.77 2.15
CA CYS A 162 -15.67 1.61 3.16
C CYS A 162 -17.17 1.35 3.09
N VAL A 163 -17.69 0.62 4.08
CA VAL A 163 -19.09 0.17 4.10
C VAL A 163 -19.82 0.76 5.28
N GLU A 164 -20.95 1.38 5.01
CA GLU A 164 -21.86 1.92 6.02
C GLU A 164 -23.31 1.62 5.66
N GLY A 165 -23.91 0.67 6.38
CA GLY A 165 -25.25 0.18 6.07
C GLY A 165 -25.32 -0.35 4.63
N GLU A 166 -26.18 0.28 3.83
CA GLU A 166 -26.40 -0.08 2.42
C GLU A 166 -25.40 0.58 1.46
N TYR A 167 -24.58 1.53 1.94
CA TYR A 167 -23.62 2.27 1.12
C TYR A 167 -22.29 1.53 1.04
N LEU A 168 -21.87 1.24 -0.19
CA LEU A 168 -20.57 0.66 -0.50
C LEU A 168 -19.73 1.67 -1.27
N LYS A 169 -18.61 2.07 -0.67
CA LYS A 169 -17.61 2.96 -1.26
C LYS A 169 -16.23 2.32 -1.21
N TRP A 170 -15.30 2.87 -1.97
CA TRP A 170 -13.88 2.60 -1.82
C TRP A 170 -13.08 3.88 -1.80
N ILE A 171 -12.03 3.91 -0.98
CA ILE A 171 -10.94 4.85 -1.20
C ILE A 171 -10.06 4.27 -2.30
N TYR A 172 -10.08 4.92 -3.46
CA TYR A 172 -9.27 4.59 -4.63
C TYR A 172 -7.83 5.06 -4.45
N TRP A 173 -7.66 6.28 -3.94
CA TRP A 173 -6.36 6.90 -3.69
C TRP A 173 -6.46 7.95 -2.58
N LEU A 174 -5.36 8.22 -1.87
CA LEU A 174 -5.39 9.02 -0.63
C LEU A 174 -5.02 10.49 -0.81
N ASP A 175 -4.23 10.84 -1.84
CA ASP A 175 -3.77 12.21 -2.06
C ASP A 175 -3.38 12.46 -3.53
N PRO A 176 -4.23 13.15 -4.32
CA PRO A 176 -5.55 13.64 -3.95
C PRO A 176 -6.47 12.52 -3.50
N MET A 177 -7.34 12.81 -2.53
CA MET A 177 -8.35 11.87 -2.07
C MET A 177 -9.27 11.54 -3.24
N GLN A 178 -9.44 10.26 -3.54
CA GLN A 178 -10.26 9.75 -4.64
C GLN A 178 -11.16 8.65 -4.12
N VAL A 179 -12.44 8.78 -4.39
CA VAL A 179 -13.49 7.93 -3.83
C VAL A 179 -14.26 7.30 -4.99
N LEU A 180 -14.55 6.02 -4.85
CA LEU A 180 -15.46 5.29 -5.71
C LEU A 180 -16.72 4.97 -4.93
N THR A 181 -17.90 5.20 -5.51
CA THR A 181 -19.18 4.89 -4.88
C THR A 181 -19.93 3.88 -5.75
N HIS A 182 -20.31 2.75 -5.17
CA HIS A 182 -21.21 1.79 -5.80
C HIS A 182 -22.63 2.36 -5.83
N ARG A 183 -23.27 2.32 -6.99
CA ARG A 183 -24.67 2.70 -7.21
C ARG A 183 -25.32 1.67 -8.15
N ASP A 184 -26.64 1.68 -8.24
CA ASP A 184 -27.37 0.73 -9.08
C ASP A 184 -27.04 0.89 -10.58
N ASP A 185 -26.63 2.09 -11.00
CA ASP A 185 -26.21 2.43 -12.36
C ASP A 185 -24.69 2.24 -12.61
N GLY A 186 -23.94 1.76 -11.61
CA GLY A 186 -22.52 1.43 -11.74
C GLY A 186 -21.62 2.10 -10.70
N LEU A 187 -20.37 2.36 -11.10
CA LEU A 187 -19.33 2.88 -10.21
C LEU A 187 -19.08 4.37 -10.48
N PHE A 188 -19.38 5.22 -9.50
CA PHE A 188 -19.17 6.66 -9.59
C PHE A 188 -17.80 7.06 -9.03
N TYR A 189 -17.01 7.79 -9.82
CA TYR A 189 -15.68 8.28 -9.42
C TYR A 189 -15.72 9.75 -9.05
N GLU A 190 -15.18 10.06 -7.87
CA GLU A 190 -15.03 11.41 -7.36
C GLU A 190 -13.58 11.67 -6.94
N ARG A 191 -13.07 12.86 -7.30
CA ARG A 191 -11.77 13.33 -6.86
C ARG A 191 -11.95 14.54 -5.96
N LEU A 192 -11.60 14.36 -4.69
CA LEU A 192 -11.67 15.35 -3.62
C LEU A 192 -10.34 16.11 -3.49
N ALA A 193 -10.25 16.94 -2.44
CA ALA A 193 -9.10 17.78 -2.16
C ALA A 193 -7.82 16.97 -1.85
N ARG A 194 -6.68 17.65 -1.99
CA ARG A 194 -5.36 17.11 -1.60
C ARG A 194 -5.07 17.37 -0.14
N CYS A 195 -4.45 16.40 0.53
CA CYS A 195 -3.92 16.62 1.87
C CYS A 195 -2.42 17.01 1.86
N GLY A 196 -1.69 16.69 0.78
CA GLY A 196 -0.25 16.97 0.64
C GLY A 196 0.67 16.10 1.51
N ARG A 197 0.21 14.90 1.91
CA ARG A 197 0.95 14.01 2.84
C ARG A 197 0.97 12.55 2.46
N LEU A 198 -0.03 12.10 1.70
CA LEU A 198 -0.25 10.69 1.40
C LEU A 198 -0.08 10.38 -0.11
N ASP A 199 0.57 11.29 -0.85
CA ASP A 199 0.80 11.21 -2.30
C ASP A 199 1.64 10.00 -2.75
N GLU A 200 2.35 9.39 -1.81
CA GLU A 200 3.18 8.20 -2.00
C GLU A 200 2.64 6.96 -1.26
N TRP A 201 1.40 7.03 -0.77
CA TRP A 201 0.75 5.98 0.00
C TRP A 201 -0.42 5.40 -0.79
N ALA A 202 -0.52 4.08 -0.77
CA ALA A 202 -1.62 3.32 -1.33
C ALA A 202 -2.49 2.76 -0.20
N GLY A 203 -3.70 2.37 -0.57
CA GLY A 203 -4.61 1.72 0.37
C GLY A 203 -4.08 0.39 0.88
N SER A 204 -4.42 0.04 2.12
CA SER A 204 -4.07 -1.25 2.72
C SER A 204 -5.31 -1.95 3.23
N SER A 205 -5.74 -1.70 4.47
CA SER A 205 -6.92 -2.36 5.06
C SER A 205 -8.23 -1.79 4.51
N ALA A 206 -9.37 -2.41 4.84
CA ALA A 206 -10.66 -1.73 4.81
C ALA A 206 -10.71 -0.56 5.84
N LEU A 207 -11.67 0.34 5.66
CA LEU A 207 -12.01 1.38 6.63
C LEU A 207 -12.99 0.80 7.65
N VAL A 208 -12.80 1.14 8.92
CA VAL A 208 -13.67 0.73 10.02
C VAL A 208 -14.10 1.94 10.85
N ARG A 209 -15.31 1.91 11.41
CA ARG A 209 -15.81 2.98 12.27
C ARG A 209 -15.07 3.01 13.60
N TYR A 210 -14.59 4.19 13.98
CA TYR A 210 -13.90 4.47 15.23
C TYR A 210 -14.35 5.82 15.79
N ARG A 211 -15.13 5.81 16.87
CA ARG A 211 -15.61 7.03 17.58
C ARG A 211 -16.18 8.12 16.65
N GLY A 212 -17.07 7.73 15.74
CA GLY A 212 -17.71 8.65 14.77
C GLY A 212 -16.83 9.03 13.57
N HIS A 213 -15.61 8.51 13.49
CA HIS A 213 -14.69 8.68 12.36
C HIS A 213 -14.45 7.34 11.66
N TRP A 214 -13.73 7.37 10.54
CA TRP A 214 -13.14 6.20 9.92
C TRP A 214 -11.69 6.03 10.35
N LEU A 215 -11.28 4.79 10.59
CA LEU A 215 -9.89 4.42 10.83
C LEU A 215 -9.46 3.37 9.80
N CYS A 216 -8.25 3.51 9.27
CA CYS A 216 -7.68 2.54 8.35
C CYS A 216 -6.15 2.47 8.42
N VAL A 217 -5.59 1.42 7.83
CA VAL A 217 -4.15 1.27 7.60
C VAL A 217 -3.85 1.49 6.13
N VAL A 218 -2.80 2.27 5.87
CA VAL A 218 -2.29 2.58 4.52
C VAL A 218 -0.82 2.16 4.44
N HIS A 219 -0.33 1.85 3.24
CA HIS A 219 1.06 1.43 3.06
C HIS A 219 1.81 2.24 2.00
N ALA A 220 3.13 2.25 2.07
CA ALA A 220 3.99 2.88 1.08
C ALA A 220 5.23 2.02 0.82
N LYS A 221 5.45 1.68 -0.45
CA LYS A 221 6.67 1.02 -0.92
C LYS A 221 7.85 2.00 -0.89
N ARG A 222 8.92 1.64 -0.18
CA ARG A 222 10.16 2.42 -0.06
C ARG A 222 11.34 1.62 -0.59
N THR A 223 11.92 2.11 -1.67
CA THR A 223 13.14 1.50 -2.24
C THR A 223 14.37 2.28 -1.80
N ALA A 224 15.40 1.59 -1.33
CA ALA A 224 16.72 2.20 -1.24
C ALA A 224 17.84 1.21 -1.57
N GLY A 225 18.63 1.57 -2.58
CA GLY A 225 19.50 0.59 -3.23
C GLY A 225 18.65 -0.43 -3.96
N ARG A 226 18.85 -1.71 -3.65
CA ARG A 226 18.08 -2.82 -4.23
C ARG A 226 16.89 -3.24 -3.35
N ASN A 227 17.02 -3.10 -2.02
CA ASN A 227 16.00 -3.52 -1.07
C ASN A 227 14.71 -2.67 -1.15
N VAL A 228 13.60 -3.33 -0.90
CA VAL A 228 12.28 -2.74 -0.74
C VAL A 228 11.84 -2.90 0.71
N VAL A 229 11.32 -1.81 1.30
CA VAL A 229 10.66 -1.82 2.60
C VAL A 229 9.24 -1.30 2.45
N TYR A 230 8.26 -1.98 3.03
CA TYR A 230 6.89 -1.48 3.14
C TYR A 230 6.69 -0.82 4.49
N ALA A 231 6.32 0.46 4.49
CA ALA A 231 5.98 1.19 5.69
C ALA A 231 4.46 1.36 5.77
N HIS A 232 3.93 1.37 6.99
CA HIS A 232 2.51 1.51 7.28
C HIS A 232 2.22 2.79 8.08
N ARG A 233 0.96 3.23 8.05
CA ARG A 233 0.39 4.29 8.90
C ARG A 233 -1.06 3.97 9.21
N PHE A 234 -1.50 4.35 10.41
CA PHE A 234 -2.91 4.56 10.68
C PHE A 234 -3.32 5.95 10.21
N VAL A 235 -4.49 6.02 9.57
CA VAL A 235 -5.11 7.25 9.09
C VAL A 235 -6.53 7.29 9.62
N GLU A 236 -6.88 8.40 10.27
CA GLU A 236 -8.24 8.70 10.67
C GLU A 236 -8.84 9.74 9.73
N LEU A 237 -10.08 9.51 9.31
CA LEU A 237 -10.84 10.37 8.40
C LEU A 237 -12.20 10.71 9.02
N ASP A 238 -12.75 11.89 8.73
CA ASP A 238 -14.16 12.16 8.95
C ASP A 238 -15.04 11.58 7.82
N ASP A 239 -16.34 11.84 7.89
CA ASP A 239 -17.35 11.32 6.95
C ASP A 239 -17.21 11.88 5.53
N ASP A 240 -16.56 13.04 5.39
CA ASP A 240 -16.24 13.69 4.11
C ASP A 240 -14.88 13.22 3.57
N PHE A 241 -14.28 12.19 4.18
CA PHE A 241 -12.97 11.66 3.87
C PHE A 241 -11.84 12.68 3.99
N THR A 242 -12.00 13.68 4.87
CA THR A 242 -10.92 14.58 5.26
C THR A 242 -10.09 13.92 6.35
N ILE A 243 -8.77 13.92 6.17
CA ILE A 243 -7.86 13.31 7.14
C ILE A 243 -7.79 14.18 8.41
N THR A 244 -8.21 13.61 9.54
CA THR A 244 -8.21 14.29 10.84
C THR A 244 -6.91 14.02 11.62
N ARG A 245 -6.45 12.76 11.64
CA ARG A 245 -5.24 12.32 12.37
C ARG A 245 -4.44 11.28 11.58
N ILE A 246 -3.12 11.26 11.78
CA ILE A 246 -2.23 10.26 11.17
C ILE A 246 -1.18 9.83 12.18
N SER A 247 -0.87 8.53 12.23
CA SER A 247 0.24 8.00 13.03
C SER A 247 1.62 8.37 12.44
N PRO A 248 2.73 8.19 13.17
CA PRO A 248 4.06 8.04 12.58
C PRO A 248 4.11 6.88 11.59
N ARG A 249 5.19 6.81 10.79
CA ARG A 249 5.46 5.60 9.99
C ARG A 249 5.84 4.47 10.94
N LEU A 250 5.33 3.29 10.66
CA LEU A 250 5.63 2.07 11.42
C LEU A 250 5.86 0.88 10.48
N THR A 251 6.46 -0.16 11.01
CA THR A 251 6.35 -1.53 10.51
C THR A 251 5.45 -2.31 11.47
N LEU A 252 4.91 -3.42 11.00
CA LEU A 252 4.14 -4.34 11.82
C LEU A 252 5.08 -5.08 12.76
N GLU A 253 6.10 -5.76 12.22
CA GLU A 253 7.09 -6.51 13.00
C GLU A 253 8.54 -6.03 12.83
N GLY A 254 8.80 -5.22 11.81
CA GLY A 254 10.15 -4.75 11.49
C GLY A 254 10.79 -5.48 10.32
N GLU A 255 10.01 -6.26 9.58
CA GLU A 255 10.44 -6.93 8.37
C GLU A 255 10.49 -5.97 7.17
N GLU A 256 11.21 -6.38 6.11
CA GLU A 256 11.31 -5.54 4.91
C GLU A 256 9.99 -5.59 4.10
N ILE A 257 9.38 -6.77 3.94
CA ILE A 257 8.14 -6.93 3.17
C ILE A 257 7.02 -7.34 4.12
N GLU A 258 6.08 -6.40 4.31
CA GLU A 258 4.91 -6.55 5.16
C GLU A 258 3.71 -5.92 4.45
N PHE A 259 2.53 -6.50 4.59
CA PHE A 259 1.31 -5.98 3.98
C PHE A 259 0.10 -6.18 4.88
N CYS A 260 -0.48 -5.09 5.39
CA CYS A 260 -1.72 -5.13 6.17
C CYS A 260 -2.95 -5.26 5.25
N GLY A 261 -3.59 -6.43 5.27
CA GLY A 261 -4.77 -6.74 4.46
C GLY A 261 -6.10 -6.47 5.16
N GLY A 262 -6.12 -6.29 6.49
CA GLY A 262 -7.36 -6.07 7.24
C GLY A 262 -7.15 -5.38 8.58
N LEU A 263 -8.21 -4.68 9.02
CA LEU A 263 -8.31 -4.01 10.31
C LEU A 263 -9.74 -4.23 10.83
N CYS A 264 -9.86 -4.57 12.10
CA CYS A 264 -11.12 -4.74 12.81
C CYS A 264 -10.99 -4.15 14.21
N LEU A 265 -12.08 -3.62 14.78
CA LEU A 265 -12.11 -3.06 16.13
C LEU A 265 -13.12 -3.81 17.01
N THR A 266 -12.67 -4.41 18.10
CA THR A 266 -13.51 -5.17 19.03
C THR A 266 -13.39 -4.60 20.43
N GLY A 267 -14.38 -3.84 20.88
CA GLY A 267 -14.34 -3.18 22.20
C GLY A 267 -13.13 -2.26 22.32
N GLU A 268 -12.13 -2.69 23.10
CA GLU A 268 -10.89 -1.96 23.37
C GLU A 268 -9.70 -2.42 22.52
N GLN A 269 -9.91 -3.35 21.60
CA GLN A 269 -8.84 -3.99 20.83
C GLN A 269 -8.93 -3.61 19.36
N ALA A 270 -7.77 -3.42 18.74
CA ALA A 270 -7.61 -3.44 17.30
C ALA A 270 -6.98 -4.77 16.87
N ILE A 271 -7.59 -5.38 15.86
CA ILE A 271 -7.14 -6.63 15.27
C ILE A 271 -6.69 -6.31 13.85
N LEU A 272 -5.46 -6.66 13.51
CA LEU A 272 -4.87 -6.46 12.20
C LEU A 272 -4.54 -7.81 11.58
N SER A 273 -4.84 -7.98 10.29
CA SER A 273 -4.38 -9.14 9.53
C SER A 273 -3.35 -8.71 8.49
N TYR A 274 -2.26 -9.46 8.38
CA TYR A 274 -1.15 -9.05 7.54
C TYR A 274 -0.28 -10.20 7.06
N GLY A 275 0.34 -9.98 5.91
CA GLY A 275 1.34 -10.86 5.33
C GLY A 275 2.76 -10.38 5.63
N VAL A 276 3.68 -11.34 5.68
CA VAL A 276 5.13 -11.11 5.79
C VAL A 276 5.82 -11.91 4.69
N TRP A 277 6.61 -11.22 3.86
CA TRP A 277 7.36 -11.79 2.73
C TRP A 277 6.52 -12.56 1.68
N ASP A 278 5.23 -12.28 1.55
CA ASP A 278 4.27 -13.10 0.77
C ASP A 278 4.32 -14.60 1.13
N ARG A 279 4.66 -14.92 2.39
CA ARG A 279 4.92 -16.29 2.83
C ARG A 279 4.33 -16.65 4.18
N HIS A 280 4.16 -15.67 5.06
CA HIS A 280 3.54 -15.87 6.37
C HIS A 280 2.30 -15.00 6.51
N ALA A 281 1.20 -15.60 6.93
CA ALA A 281 -0.04 -14.92 7.28
C ALA A 281 -0.13 -14.81 8.79
N ARG A 282 -0.48 -13.63 9.30
CA ARG A 282 -0.53 -13.34 10.73
C ARG A 282 -1.74 -12.47 11.06
N ILE A 283 -2.19 -12.61 12.30
CA ILE A 283 -3.07 -11.66 12.96
C ILE A 283 -2.31 -11.03 14.13
N MET A 284 -2.51 -9.74 14.37
CA MET A 284 -2.01 -9.06 15.55
C MET A 284 -3.18 -8.43 16.29
N ARG A 285 -3.22 -8.65 17.61
CA ARG A 285 -4.10 -7.94 18.54
C ARG A 285 -3.28 -6.87 19.26
N VAL A 286 -3.81 -5.66 19.34
CA VAL A 286 -3.18 -4.51 20.02
C VAL A 286 -4.27 -3.71 20.72
N ASP A 287 -3.97 -3.18 21.91
CA ASP A 287 -4.84 -2.25 22.59
C ASP A 287 -5.12 -1.01 21.72
N LEU A 288 -6.39 -0.65 21.58
CA LEU A 288 -6.83 0.48 20.77
C LEU A 288 -6.32 1.81 21.33
N SER A 289 -6.08 1.88 22.64
CA SER A 289 -5.47 3.02 23.33
C SER A 289 -4.05 3.33 22.84
N GLU A 290 -3.27 2.31 22.46
CA GLU A 290 -1.93 2.47 21.89
C GLU A 290 -1.99 3.08 20.48
N ILE A 291 -2.98 2.66 19.67
CA ILE A 291 -3.25 3.28 18.36
C ILE A 291 -3.70 4.72 18.54
N GLU A 292 -4.59 4.97 19.49
CA GLU A 292 -5.05 6.31 19.80
C GLU A 292 -3.89 7.23 20.24
N ALA A 293 -3.00 6.74 21.10
CA ALA A 293 -1.86 7.48 21.61
C ALA A 293 -0.89 7.91 20.51
N MET A 294 -0.77 7.14 19.41
CA MET A 294 0.08 7.48 18.27
C MET A 294 -0.60 8.36 17.21
N LEU A 295 -1.93 8.42 17.16
CA LEU A 295 -2.65 9.28 16.23
C LEU A 295 -2.47 10.76 16.62
N ARG A 296 -1.96 11.56 15.68
CA ARG A 296 -1.74 13.00 15.90
C ARG A 296 -2.50 13.83 14.87
N PRO A 297 -3.15 14.94 15.29
CA PRO A 297 -3.75 15.88 14.36
C PRO A 297 -2.68 16.47 13.47
N TYR A 298 -3.08 16.85 12.27
CA TYR A 298 -2.14 17.49 11.38
C TYR A 298 -1.90 18.95 11.78
N ARG A 299 -0.65 19.29 12.11
CA ARG A 299 -0.28 20.65 12.57
C ARG A 299 0.10 21.63 11.45
N LEU A 300 0.24 21.19 10.19
CA LEU A 300 0.55 22.11 9.09
C LEU A 300 -0.74 22.48 8.35
N PRO A 301 -0.93 23.76 7.99
CA PRO A 301 -2.03 24.16 7.12
C PRO A 301 -2.00 23.38 5.80
N GLN A 302 -3.16 22.93 5.34
CA GLN A 302 -3.31 22.13 4.12
C GLN A 302 -2.66 22.77 2.87
N PRO A 303 -2.80 24.08 2.59
CA PRO A 303 -2.15 24.68 1.42
C PRO A 303 -0.62 24.55 1.46
N LEU A 304 -0.03 24.73 2.64
CA LEU A 304 1.41 24.59 2.84
C LEU A 304 1.86 23.13 2.68
N ALA A 305 1.07 22.18 3.18
CA ALA A 305 1.32 20.76 3.01
C ALA A 305 1.36 20.36 1.53
N VAL A 306 0.38 20.82 0.76
CA VAL A 306 0.26 20.58 -0.68
C VAL A 306 1.46 21.19 -1.41
N ALA A 307 1.80 22.46 -1.12
CA ALA A 307 2.95 23.12 -1.72
C ALA A 307 4.27 22.36 -1.46
N ILE A 308 4.48 21.86 -0.24
CA ILE A 308 5.67 21.07 0.12
C ILE A 308 5.68 19.73 -0.64
N SER A 309 4.54 19.03 -0.73
CA SER A 309 4.42 17.78 -1.51
C SER A 309 4.72 18.02 -2.98
N ASP A 310 4.18 19.08 -3.58
CA ASP A 310 4.42 19.42 -4.98
C ASP A 310 5.88 19.77 -5.25
N PHE A 311 6.48 20.59 -4.39
CA PHE A 311 7.90 20.89 -4.48
C PHE A 311 8.75 19.61 -4.39
N ARG A 312 8.45 18.71 -3.43
CA ARG A 312 9.13 17.42 -3.30
C ARG A 312 8.98 16.55 -4.54
N ARG A 313 7.78 16.49 -5.12
CA ARG A 313 7.48 15.73 -6.34
C ARG A 313 8.28 16.27 -7.52
N MET A 314 8.35 17.59 -7.67
CA MET A 314 9.11 18.27 -8.72
C MET A 314 10.61 18.00 -8.63
N ILE A 315 11.21 18.03 -7.44
CA ILE A 315 12.65 17.79 -7.26
C ILE A 315 13.04 16.31 -7.23
N ARG A 316 12.07 15.39 -7.05
CA ARG A 316 12.32 13.95 -6.88
C ARG A 316 13.11 13.30 -8.03
N PRO A 317 12.84 13.60 -9.31
CA PRO A 317 13.62 13.06 -10.43
C PRO A 317 15.09 13.50 -10.35
N TRP A 318 15.34 14.76 -9.98
CA TRP A 318 16.68 15.32 -9.81
C TRP A 318 17.43 14.64 -8.67
N LEU A 319 16.81 14.46 -7.50
CA LEU A 319 17.40 13.75 -6.36
C LEU A 319 17.69 12.26 -6.63
N ARG A 320 16.95 11.65 -7.58
CA ARG A 320 17.19 10.28 -8.04
C ARG A 320 18.23 10.20 -9.14
N HIS A 321 18.54 11.31 -9.81
CA HIS A 321 19.54 11.37 -10.87
C HIS A 321 20.93 11.08 -10.31
N ARG A 322 21.66 10.19 -11.00
CA ARG A 322 22.95 9.62 -10.56
C ARG A 322 24.02 10.70 -10.28
N TRP A 323 23.90 11.85 -10.96
CA TRP A 323 24.75 13.03 -10.79
C TRP A 323 24.76 13.57 -9.35
N LEU A 324 23.60 13.70 -8.71
CA LEU A 324 23.49 14.25 -7.35
C LEU A 324 23.89 13.22 -6.28
N ARG A 325 23.82 11.92 -6.58
CA ARG A 325 24.15 10.85 -5.62
C ARG A 325 25.65 10.53 -5.52
N GLN A 326 26.42 10.75 -6.60
CA GLN A 326 27.86 10.46 -6.65
C GLN A 326 28.62 11.45 -7.55
N PRO A 327 28.59 12.76 -7.26
CA PRO A 327 29.22 13.77 -8.11
C PRO A 327 30.72 13.50 -8.33
N GLY A 328 31.43 13.06 -7.27
CA GLY A 328 32.85 12.72 -7.36
C GLY A 328 33.18 11.47 -8.20
N LYS A 329 32.26 10.52 -8.41
CA LYS A 329 32.52 9.38 -9.34
C LYS A 329 32.29 9.78 -10.79
N GLN A 330 31.33 10.68 -11.05
CA GLN A 330 31.07 11.23 -12.37
C GLN A 330 32.22 12.14 -12.82
N LEU A 331 32.68 13.06 -11.96
CA LEU A 331 33.85 13.91 -12.23
C LEU A 331 35.12 13.09 -12.49
N ARG A 332 35.31 11.99 -11.75
CA ARG A 332 36.42 11.05 -12.01
C ARG A 332 36.26 10.28 -13.33
N ALA A 333 35.05 9.89 -13.70
CA ALA A 333 34.78 9.21 -14.98
C ALA A 333 34.95 10.17 -16.18
N ILE A 334 34.54 11.44 -16.04
CA ILE A 334 34.77 12.49 -17.02
C ILE A 334 36.27 12.79 -17.12
N GLY A 335 36.96 12.96 -16.00
CA GLY A 335 38.42 13.15 -15.96
C GLY A 335 39.22 11.94 -16.48
N ALA A 336 38.69 10.72 -16.37
CA ALA A 336 39.28 9.53 -16.97
C ALA A 336 39.05 9.48 -18.48
N ARG A 337 37.85 9.84 -18.97
CA ARG A 337 37.56 9.98 -20.41
C ARG A 337 38.36 11.09 -21.08
N LEU A 338 38.56 12.21 -20.40
CA LEU A 338 39.38 13.32 -20.89
C LEU A 338 40.86 12.93 -20.92
N ARG A 339 41.38 12.26 -19.90
CA ARG A 339 42.76 11.71 -19.90
C ARG A 339 42.99 10.64 -20.97
N GLY A 340 41.99 9.80 -21.24
CA GLY A 340 42.05 8.80 -22.31
C GLY A 340 41.98 9.39 -23.72
N ARG A 341 41.41 10.60 -23.88
CA ARG A 341 41.25 11.27 -25.17
C ARG A 341 42.34 12.31 -25.47
N PHE A 342 43.02 12.82 -24.46
CA PHE A 342 43.99 13.92 -24.59
C PHE A 342 45.38 13.64 -23.98
N GLY A 343 45.64 12.43 -23.45
CA GLY A 343 46.90 12.12 -22.76
C GLY A 343 47.05 12.92 -21.45
N PRO A 344 48.18 12.78 -20.73
CA PRO A 344 48.40 13.51 -19.48
C PRO A 344 48.60 15.00 -19.80
N LEU A 345 47.52 15.77 -19.68
CA LEU A 345 47.58 17.23 -19.75
C LEU A 345 48.40 17.76 -18.57
N GLY A 346 49.55 18.32 -18.89
CA GLY A 346 50.34 19.15 -17.99
C GLY A 346 49.49 20.30 -17.46
N ILE A 347 49.81 20.69 -16.23
CA ILE A 347 49.14 21.74 -15.46
C ILE A 347 49.09 23.04 -16.27
N VAL A 348 47.90 23.41 -16.76
CA VAL A 348 47.54 24.77 -17.16
C VAL A 348 46.10 25.01 -16.70
N GLY A 349 45.88 26.15 -16.04
CA GLY A 349 44.74 26.43 -15.18
C GLY A 349 43.36 26.30 -15.84
N LEU A 350 42.45 25.63 -15.14
CA LEU A 350 41.00 25.77 -15.27
C LEU A 350 40.52 26.60 -14.07
N GLY A 351 40.90 27.87 -14.05
CA GLY A 351 40.08 28.89 -13.43
C GLY A 351 38.92 29.16 -14.39
N ASP A 352 37.72 29.24 -13.84
CA ASP A 352 36.46 29.55 -14.52
C ASP A 352 35.68 28.35 -15.10
N ILE A 353 34.42 28.27 -14.69
CA ILE A 353 33.43 27.20 -14.89
C ILE A 353 33.51 26.04 -13.85
N ALA A 354 33.48 26.43 -12.57
CA ALA A 354 32.90 25.59 -11.52
C ALA A 354 31.70 26.35 -10.94
N ILE A 355 30.52 26.17 -11.54
CA ILE A 355 29.28 26.66 -10.93
C ILE A 355 29.09 25.88 -9.63
N SER A 356 29.20 26.57 -8.49
CA SER A 356 29.11 25.91 -7.19
C SER A 356 27.68 25.42 -6.94
N ALA A 357 27.53 24.37 -6.13
CA ALA A 357 26.21 23.87 -5.75
C ALA A 357 25.34 24.96 -5.08
N ALA A 358 25.96 26.00 -4.48
CA ALA A 358 25.28 27.16 -3.94
C ALA A 358 24.68 28.05 -5.05
N GLN A 359 25.37 28.24 -6.17
CA GLN A 359 24.86 29.00 -7.31
C GLN A 359 23.68 28.31 -8.01
N TYR A 360 23.67 26.96 -8.05
CA TYR A 360 22.51 26.20 -8.51
C TYR A 360 21.31 26.32 -7.55
N ALA A 361 21.56 26.32 -6.24
CA ALA A 361 20.51 26.51 -5.25
C ALA A 361 19.91 27.93 -5.32
N ASP A 362 20.75 28.95 -5.53
CA ASP A 362 20.31 30.33 -5.72
C ASP A 362 19.51 30.53 -7.00
N LEU A 363 19.95 29.94 -8.13
CA LEU A 363 19.20 30.00 -9.39
C LEU A 363 17.83 29.31 -9.26
N ALA A 364 17.77 28.16 -8.58
CA ALA A 364 16.52 27.46 -8.31
C ALA A 364 15.60 28.26 -7.38
N MET A 365 16.14 28.95 -6.37
CA MET A 365 15.36 29.84 -5.51
C MET A 365 14.88 31.09 -6.24
N GLN A 366 15.68 31.67 -7.14
CA GLN A 366 15.29 32.81 -7.97
C GLN A 366 14.16 32.45 -8.93
N LEU A 367 14.26 31.30 -9.60
CA LEU A 367 13.19 30.80 -10.48
C LEU A 367 11.91 30.48 -9.69
N THR A 368 12.03 29.95 -8.47
CA THR A 368 10.87 29.71 -7.60
C THR A 368 10.20 31.02 -7.18
N ARG A 369 10.97 32.07 -6.88
CA ARG A 369 10.43 33.41 -6.58
C ARG A 369 9.76 34.07 -7.79
N GLN A 370 10.30 33.90 -9.00
CA GLN A 370 9.69 34.39 -10.24
C GLN A 370 8.39 33.66 -10.58
N CYS A 371 8.28 32.35 -10.33
CA CYS A 371 7.02 31.62 -10.52
C CYS A 371 5.94 32.04 -9.52
N ILE A 372 6.33 32.40 -8.28
CA ILE A 372 5.40 32.91 -7.26
C ILE A 372 4.90 34.32 -7.62
N SER A 373 5.73 35.18 -8.23
CA SER A 373 5.29 36.51 -8.68
C SER A 373 4.44 36.50 -9.96
N LEU A 374 4.40 35.39 -10.70
CA LEU A 374 3.58 35.23 -11.91
C LEU A 374 2.23 34.55 -11.63
N THR A 375 1.95 34.21 -10.37
CA THR A 375 0.70 33.57 -9.92
C THR A 375 -0.02 34.32 -8.80
N ALA A 376 0.46 35.54 -8.48
CA ALA A 376 -0.29 36.58 -7.77
C ALA A 376 -0.75 37.61 -8.79
#